data_AF-A0A377THC8-F1
#
_entry.id   AF-A0A377THC8-F1
#
_cell.length_a   1.000
_cell.length_b   1.000
_cell.length_c   1.000
_cell.angle_alpha   90.00
_cell.angle_beta   90.00
_cell.angle_gamma   90.00
#
_symmetry.space_group_name_H-M   'P 1'
#
loop_
_entity.id
_entity.type
_entity.pdbx_description
1 polymer ?
#
loop_
_entity_poly.entity_id
_entity_poly.type
_entity_poly.pdbx_seq_one_letter_code
_entity_poly.pdbx_strand_id
1 'polypeptide(L)' 'MAELNPPLGTTTPEIFLDNVKRADELVNGPAGTVNDRAGEPLDTWRQMMAKNDEVRQKHHPAQ' A
#
# COMPACT_ATOMS: atom_id res chain seq x y z
N MET A 1 -0.40 21.37 3.56
CA MET A 1 0.79 20.93 2.80
C MET A 1 0.33 20.83 1.36
N ALA A 2 1.02 21.46 0.40
CA ALA A 2 0.66 21.33 -1.01
C ALA A 2 0.68 19.84 -1.41
N GLU A 3 -0.31 19.41 -2.17
CA GLU A 3 -0.45 18.03 -2.65
C GLU A 3 0.78 17.67 -3.51
N LEU A 4 1.65 16.82 -2.96
CA LEU A 4 2.92 16.43 -3.57
C LEU A 4 2.68 15.26 -4.54
N ASN A 5 1.95 15.54 -5.63
CA ASN A 5 1.59 14.56 -6.65
C ASN A 5 2.21 14.83 -8.04
N PRO A 6 3.55 14.89 -8.20
CA PRO A 6 4.17 14.94 -9.52
C PRO A 6 3.99 13.64 -10.32
N PRO A 7 4.23 13.66 -11.64
CA PRO A 7 4.09 12.49 -12.51
C PRO A 7 4.87 11.27 -12.02
N LEU A 8 4.38 10.07 -12.35
CA LEU A 8 5.13 8.83 -12.12
C LEU A 8 6.50 8.89 -12.80
N GLY A 9 7.51 8.34 -12.14
CA GLY A 9 8.90 8.42 -12.60
C GLY A 9 9.61 9.74 -12.27
N THR A 10 8.98 10.66 -11.53
CA THR A 10 9.68 11.82 -10.97
C THR A 10 10.73 11.36 -9.95
N THR A 11 11.99 11.72 -10.17
CA THR A 11 13.15 11.25 -9.38
C THR A 11 13.77 12.32 -8.47
N THR A 12 13.04 13.41 -8.19
CA THR A 12 13.50 14.42 -7.21
C THR A 12 13.73 13.79 -5.83
N PRO A 13 14.76 14.22 -5.08
CA PRO A 13 15.10 13.62 -3.78
C PRO A 13 13.92 13.50 -2.80
N GLU A 14 13.05 14.51 -2.75
CA GLU A 14 11.88 14.55 -1.87
C GLU A 14 10.88 13.43 -2.21
N ILE A 15 10.63 13.23 -3.51
CA ILE A 15 9.73 12.18 -4.02
C ILE A 15 10.35 10.80 -3.81
N PHE A 16 11.66 10.66 -4.00
CA PHE A 16 12.34 9.40 -3.73
C PHE A 16 12.22 9.00 -2.26
N LEU A 17 12.52 9.93 -1.34
CA LEU A 17 12.42 9.68 0.09
C LEU A 17 10.97 9.38 0.54
N ASP A 18 9.99 10.09 -0.02
CA ASP A 18 8.58 9.82 0.23
C ASP A 18 8.17 8.43 -0.26
N ASN A 19 8.58 8.04 -1.47
CA ASN A 19 8.34 6.71 -2.01
C ASN A 19 8.97 5.61 -1.16
N VAL A 20 10.19 5.80 -0.67
CA VAL A 20 10.88 4.81 0.19
C VAL A 20 10.14 4.62 1.51
N LYS A 21 9.76 5.71 2.19
CA LYS A 21 8.98 5.63 3.44
C LYS A 21 7.65 4.92 3.22
N ARG A 22 6.92 5.30 2.17
CA ARG A 22 5.63 4.70 1.86
C ARG A 22 5.75 3.23 1.46
N ALA A 23 6.78 2.87 0.71
CA ALA A 23 7.05 1.47 0.36
C ALA A 23 7.36 0.63 1.61
N ASP A 24 8.11 1.17 2.56
CA ASP A 24 8.35 0.50 3.84
C ASP A 24 7.04 0.28 4.62
N GLU A 25 6.20 1.31 4.75
CA GLU A 25 4.90 1.19 5.41
C GLU A 25 3.97 0.18 4.71
N LEU A 26 3.92 0.20 3.38
CA LEU A 26 3.08 -0.71 2.58
C LEU A 26 3.54 -2.16 2.67
N VAL A 27 4.84 -2.42 2.65
CA VAL A 27 5.39 -3.79 2.59
C VAL A 27 5.61 -4.36 3.99
N ASN A 28 6.13 -3.55 4.93
CA ASN A 28 6.55 -4.00 6.25
C ASN A 28 5.58 -3.59 7.38
N GLY A 29 4.62 -2.70 7.12
CA GLY A 29 3.65 -2.21 8.09
C GLY A 29 2.56 -3.23 8.49
N PRO A 30 1.79 -2.94 9.56
CA PRO A 30 0.70 -3.80 10.01
C PRO A 30 -0.41 -3.92 8.94
N ALA A 31 -1.35 -4.85 9.15
CA ALA A 31 -2.54 -4.92 8.32
C ALA A 31 -3.36 -3.62 8.46
N GLY A 32 -3.63 -2.95 7.34
CA GLY A 32 -4.34 -1.68 7.29
C GLY A 32 -4.23 -1.04 5.91
N THR A 33 -4.34 0.29 5.87
CA THR A 33 -4.22 1.08 4.64
C THR A 33 -3.21 2.21 4.81
N VAL A 34 -2.48 2.52 3.75
CA VAL A 34 -1.59 3.68 3.63
C VAL A 34 -2.00 4.43 2.37
N ASN A 35 -2.21 5.75 2.46
CA ASN A 35 -2.62 6.53 1.30
C ASN A 35 -1.46 6.68 0.31
N ASP A 36 -1.75 6.71 -0.98
CA ASP A 36 -0.80 7.08 -2.01
C ASP A 36 -0.55 8.60 -2.05
N ARG A 37 0.22 9.07 -3.03
CA ARG A 37 0.53 10.50 -3.18
C ARG A 37 -0.66 11.36 -3.61
N ALA A 38 -1.70 10.75 -4.18
CA ALA A 38 -2.96 11.38 -4.52
C ALA A 38 -3.99 11.30 -3.36
N GLY A 39 -3.65 10.62 -2.26
CA GLY A 39 -4.54 10.45 -1.12
C GLY A 39 -5.41 9.20 -1.19
N GLU A 40 -5.27 8.36 -2.22
CA GLU A 40 -6.06 7.14 -2.38
C GLU A 40 -5.56 6.03 -1.45
N PRO A 41 -6.43 5.35 -0.70
CA PRO A 41 -6.01 4.32 0.24
C PRO A 41 -5.53 3.06 -0.47
N LEU A 42 -4.32 2.61 -0.13
CA LEU A 42 -3.76 1.34 -0.59
C LEU A 42 -3.68 0.34 0.56
N ASP A 43 -4.08 -0.91 0.31
CA ASP A 43 -3.90 -1.99 1.27
C ASP A 43 -2.40 -2.27 1.49
N THR A 44 -2.00 -2.45 2.76
CA THR A 44 -0.67 -2.99 3.06
C THR A 44 -0.57 -4.46 2.62
N TRP A 45 0.65 -4.97 2.46
CA TRP A 45 0.89 -6.37 2.10
C TRP A 45 0.15 -7.34 3.03
N ARG A 46 0.24 -7.10 4.36
CA ARG A 46 -0.46 -7.93 5.36
C ARG A 46 -1.98 -7.87 5.21
N GLN A 47 -2.54 -6.71 4.84
CA GLN A 47 -3.98 -6.57 4.59
C GLN A 47 -4.42 -7.31 3.32
N MET A 48 -3.63 -7.23 2.25
CA MET A 48 -3.90 -7.98 1.03
C MET A 48 -3.85 -9.49 1.28
N MET A 49 -2.91 -9.97 2.11
CA MET A 49 -2.86 -11.38 2.51
C MET A 49 -4.11 -11.79 3.31
N ALA A 50 -4.58 -10.98 4.25
CA ALA A 50 -5.81 -11.26 5.00
C ALA A 50 -7.03 -11.36 4.07
N LYS A 51 -7.20 -10.42 3.14
CA LYS A 51 -8.28 -10.46 2.14
C LYS A 51 -8.19 -11.69 1.23
N ASN A 52 -6.98 -12.05 0.81
CA ASN A 52 -6.76 -13.25 0.00
C ASN A 52 -7.13 -14.52 0.77
N ASP A 53 -6.78 -14.61 2.05
CA ASP A 53 -7.14 -15.74 2.91
C ASP A 53 -8.66 -15.85 3.09
N GLU A 54 -9.36 -14.72 3.27
CA GLU A 54 -10.83 -14.69 3.31
C GLU A 54 -11.46 -15.22 2.02
N VAL A 55 -10.96 -14.79 0.85
CA VAL A 55 -11.43 -15.28 -0.46
C VAL A 55 -11.17 -16.78 -0.59
N ARG A 56 -9.98 -17.24 -0.22
CA ARG A 56 -9.63 -18.67 -0.26
C ARG A 56 -10.55 -19.52 0.60
N GLN A 57 -10.83 -19.11 1.84
CA GLN A 57 -11.73 -19.84 2.74
C GLN A 57 -13.16 -19.91 2.20
N LYS A 58 -13.65 -18.84 1.56
CA LYS A 58 -14.99 -18.82 0.97
C LYS A 58 -15.12 -19.76 -0.23
N HIS A 59 -14.07 -19.93 -1.03
CA HIS A 59 -14.14 -20.69 -2.29
C HIS A 59 -13.65 -22.13 -2.15
N HIS A 60 -12.86 -22.41 -1.11
CA HIS A 60 -12.43 -23.76 -0.74
C HIS A 60 -12.70 -23.97 0.75
N PRO A 61 -13.97 -24.16 1.15
CA PRO A 61 -14.27 -24.54 2.53
C PRO A 61 -13.57 -25.87 2.84
N ALA A 62 -12.94 -25.96 4.01
CA ALA A 62 -12.37 -27.22 4.49
C ALA A 62 -13.47 -28.29 4.49
N GLN A 63 -13.18 -29.46 3.92
CA GLN A 63 -14.06 -30.64 4.00
C GLN A 63 -14.15 -31.14 5.44
#